data_AF-A0A9L0I559-F1
#
_entry.id   AF-A0A9L0I559-F1
#
_cell.length_a   1.000
_cell.length_b   1.000
_cell.length_c   1.000
_cell.angle_alpha   90.00
_cell.angle_beta   90.00
_cell.angle_gamma   90.00
#
_symmetry.space_group_name_H-M   'P 1'
#
loop_
_entity.id
_entity.type
_entity.pdbx_description
1 polymer ?
#
loop_
_entity_poly.entity_id
_entity_poly.type
_entity_poly.pdbx_seq_one_letter_code
_entity_poly.pdbx_strand_id
1 'polypeptide(L)'
;MRSRSNSGVRLDGYARLVQQTILCYQNPVTGLLSASHEQKDAWVRDNIYSILAVWGLGMAYRKNADRDEDKAKAYELEQVMLAGTCFFPQVDKVEKFKHTQSTKDSLHAKYNTATCSTVVGDDQWGHLQVDATSLFLLFLAQMTASGEPGPFEPVVKGVTIQKGRGGAGIDQYSK
;
A
#
# COMPACT_ATOMS: atom_id res chain seq x y z
N MET A 1 18.35 -15.87 -30.08
CA MET A 1 17.69 -15.35 -28.86
C MET A 1 18.74 -14.64 -28.01
N ARG A 2 18.55 -13.36 -27.63
CA ARG A 2 19.49 -12.68 -26.71
C ARG A 2 19.41 -13.34 -25.33
N SER A 3 20.53 -13.46 -24.63
CA SER A 3 20.54 -13.90 -23.23
C SER A 3 19.78 -12.89 -22.35
N ARG A 4 19.12 -13.33 -21.26
CA ARG A 4 18.52 -12.40 -20.28
C ARG A 4 19.65 -11.69 -19.53
N SER A 5 19.40 -10.45 -19.12
CA SER A 5 20.32 -9.73 -18.24
C SER A 5 20.38 -10.44 -16.88
N ASN A 6 21.51 -10.31 -16.16
CA ASN A 6 21.63 -10.84 -14.79
C ASN A 6 20.55 -10.28 -13.86
N SER A 7 20.15 -9.02 -14.07
CA SER A 7 19.04 -8.40 -13.34
C SER A 7 17.71 -9.11 -13.60
N GLY A 8 17.39 -9.43 -14.86
CA GLY A 8 16.17 -10.17 -15.21
C GLY A 8 16.10 -11.54 -14.54
N VAL A 9 17.21 -12.28 -14.52
CA VAL A 9 17.28 -13.60 -13.84
C VAL A 9 17.04 -13.48 -12.33
N ARG A 10 17.58 -12.43 -11.69
CA ARG A 10 17.33 -12.17 -10.25
C ARG A 10 15.87 -11.79 -9.99
N LEU A 11 15.27 -10.96 -10.84
CA LEU A 11 13.86 -10.59 -10.73
C LEU A 11 12.95 -11.81 -10.85
N ASP A 12 13.27 -12.78 -11.71
CA ASP A 12 12.54 -14.06 -11.80
C ASP A 12 12.66 -14.87 -10.50
N GLY A 13 13.81 -14.80 -9.82
CA GLY A 13 13.99 -15.35 -8.48
C GLY A 13 13.08 -14.69 -7.45
N TYR A 14 13.03 -13.36 -7.42
CA TYR A 14 12.16 -12.61 -6.50
C TYR A 14 10.68 -12.82 -6.79
N ALA A 15 10.28 -12.91 -8.06
CA ALA A 15 8.90 -13.22 -8.45
C ALA A 15 8.47 -14.60 -7.94
N ARG A 16 9.33 -15.61 -8.06
CA ARG A 16 9.05 -16.93 -7.47
C ARG A 16 8.91 -16.86 -5.96
N LEU A 17 9.77 -16.11 -5.29
CA LEU A 17 9.69 -15.92 -3.84
C LEU A 17 8.36 -15.26 -3.44
N VAL A 18 8.02 -14.12 -4.04
CA VAL A 18 6.75 -13.40 -3.81
C VAL A 18 5.55 -14.30 -4.08
N GLN A 19 5.58 -15.10 -5.15
CA GLN A 19 4.51 -16.05 -5.46
C GLN A 19 4.34 -17.11 -4.36
N GLN A 20 5.45 -17.65 -3.84
CA GLN A 20 5.44 -18.75 -2.87
C GLN A 20 5.21 -18.31 -1.43
N THR A 21 5.44 -17.03 -1.10
CA THR A 21 5.33 -16.53 0.28
C THR A 21 4.21 -15.54 0.50
N ILE A 22 3.77 -14.80 -0.53
CA ILE A 22 2.74 -13.76 -0.42
C ILE A 22 1.53 -14.13 -1.26
N LEU A 23 1.70 -14.22 -2.58
CA LEU A 23 0.56 -14.30 -3.50
C LEU A 23 -0.21 -15.62 -3.39
N CYS A 24 0.44 -16.70 -2.97
CA CYS A 24 -0.23 -17.99 -2.74
C CYS A 24 -1.23 -17.97 -1.56
N TYR A 25 -1.14 -17.00 -0.65
CA TYR A 25 -2.05 -16.86 0.49
C TYR A 25 -3.10 -15.77 0.29
N GLN A 26 -3.01 -15.02 -0.80
CA GLN A 26 -3.88 -13.89 -1.06
C GLN A 26 -5.29 -14.35 -1.45
N ASN A 27 -6.30 -13.66 -0.94
CA ASN A 27 -7.67 -13.89 -1.38
C ASN A 27 -7.80 -13.48 -2.86
N PRO A 28 -8.32 -14.35 -3.75
CA PRO A 28 -8.35 -14.08 -5.19
C PRO A 28 -9.34 -12.98 -5.59
N VAL A 29 -10.28 -12.61 -4.73
CA VAL A 29 -11.30 -11.58 -5.00
C VAL A 29 -10.89 -10.25 -4.42
N THR A 30 -10.59 -10.22 -3.12
CA THR A 30 -10.29 -8.98 -2.39
C THR A 30 -8.82 -8.61 -2.40
N GLY A 31 -7.94 -9.51 -2.80
CA GLY A 31 -6.50 -9.32 -2.68
C GLY A 31 -5.99 -9.26 -1.23
N LEU A 32 -6.82 -9.53 -0.22
CA LEU A 32 -6.40 -9.45 1.18
C LEU A 32 -5.72 -10.72 1.66
N LEU A 33 -4.79 -10.54 2.59
CA LEU A 33 -4.08 -11.59 3.32
C LEU A 33 -4.60 -11.64 4.76
N SER A 34 -5.02 -12.82 5.19
CA SER A 34 -5.29 -13.09 6.61
C SER A 34 -3.98 -13.13 7.40
N ALA A 35 -4.00 -12.71 8.67
CA ALA A 35 -2.81 -12.78 9.52
C ALA A 35 -2.29 -14.22 9.74
N SER A 36 -3.18 -15.21 9.86
CA SER A 36 -2.80 -16.63 9.92
C SER A 36 -3.95 -17.56 9.54
N HIS A 37 -3.70 -18.87 9.58
CA HIS A 37 -4.76 -19.87 9.42
C HIS A 37 -5.84 -19.79 10.51
N GLU A 38 -5.48 -19.39 11.71
CA GLU A 38 -6.37 -19.25 12.88
C GLU A 38 -6.93 -17.83 12.96
N GLN A 39 -6.13 -16.82 12.60
CA GLN A 39 -6.52 -15.41 12.60
C GLN A 39 -6.91 -14.97 11.19
N LYS A 40 -8.20 -15.11 10.87
CA LYS A 40 -8.75 -14.87 9.53
C LYS A 40 -8.90 -13.40 9.15
N ASP A 41 -8.80 -12.49 10.12
CA ASP A 41 -8.90 -11.06 9.86
C ASP A 41 -7.65 -10.56 9.10
N ALA A 42 -7.87 -9.69 8.12
CA ALA A 42 -6.82 -9.02 7.37
C ALA A 42 -6.41 -7.74 8.08
N TRP A 43 -5.22 -7.74 8.66
CA TRP A 43 -4.66 -6.56 9.33
C TRP A 43 -4.07 -5.59 8.31
N VAL A 44 -4.38 -4.30 8.45
CA VAL A 44 -3.92 -3.25 7.53
C VAL A 44 -2.40 -3.24 7.43
N ARG A 45 -1.70 -3.29 8.57
CA ARG A 45 -0.24 -3.28 8.61
C ARG A 45 0.37 -4.43 7.82
N ASP A 46 -0.09 -5.65 8.08
CA ASP A 46 0.43 -6.87 7.46
C ASP A 46 0.20 -6.86 5.95
N ASN A 47 -0.98 -6.39 5.52
CA ASN A 47 -1.32 -6.26 4.11
C ASN A 47 -0.48 -5.15 3.43
N ILE A 48 -0.27 -4.00 4.07
CA ILE A 48 0.58 -2.93 3.50
C ILE A 48 2.03 -3.41 3.34
N TYR A 49 2.60 -4.10 4.31
CA TYR A 49 3.96 -4.63 4.16
C TYR A 49 4.06 -5.65 3.03
N SER A 50 3.08 -6.53 2.93
CA SER A 50 3.04 -7.57 1.90
C SER A 50 2.90 -6.97 0.51
N ILE A 51 1.99 -6.01 0.34
CA ILE A 51 1.72 -5.36 -0.95
C ILE A 51 2.89 -4.47 -1.39
N LEU A 52 3.63 -3.86 -0.47
CA LEU A 52 4.85 -3.10 -0.75
C LEU A 52 5.93 -3.97 -1.41
N ALA A 53 6.08 -5.23 -1.00
CA ALA A 53 7.03 -6.15 -1.62
C ALA A 53 6.62 -6.51 -3.06
N VAL A 54 5.32 -6.71 -3.30
CA VAL A 54 4.74 -6.97 -4.63
C VAL A 54 4.92 -5.75 -5.53
N TRP A 55 4.56 -4.57 -5.04
CA TRP A 55 4.70 -3.31 -5.76
C TRP A 55 6.17 -3.00 -6.11
N GLY A 56 7.07 -3.12 -5.14
CA GLY A 56 8.50 -2.90 -5.35
C GLY A 56 9.09 -3.83 -6.41
N LEU A 57 8.62 -5.07 -6.49
CA LEU A 57 8.99 -6.00 -7.54
C LEU A 57 8.40 -5.59 -8.90
N GLY A 58 7.13 -5.17 -8.96
CA GLY A 58 6.49 -4.64 -10.18
C GLY A 58 7.24 -3.42 -10.73
N MET A 59 7.60 -2.48 -9.85
CA MET A 59 8.45 -1.33 -10.17
C MET A 59 9.80 -1.73 -10.75
N ALA A 60 10.44 -2.75 -10.17
CA ALA A 60 11.71 -3.24 -10.64
C ALA A 60 11.59 -3.91 -12.01
N TYR A 61 10.54 -4.69 -12.28
CA TYR A 61 10.27 -5.21 -13.62
C TYR A 61 10.03 -4.08 -14.61
N ARG A 62 9.17 -3.10 -14.28
CA ARG A 62 8.88 -1.95 -15.14
C ARG A 62 10.13 -1.20 -15.56
N LYS A 63 11.07 -0.97 -14.63
CA LYS A 63 12.34 -0.29 -14.90
C LYS A 63 13.29 -1.10 -15.79
N ASN A 64 13.22 -2.42 -15.74
CA ASN A 64 14.14 -3.33 -16.44
C ASN A 64 13.45 -4.10 -17.58
N ALA A 65 12.29 -3.64 -18.06
CA ALA A 65 11.46 -4.38 -19.00
C ALA A 65 12.02 -4.32 -20.42
N ASP A 66 13.06 -5.12 -20.68
CA ASP A 66 13.68 -5.27 -22.00
C ASP A 66 12.83 -6.14 -22.94
N ARG A 67 11.89 -6.92 -22.38
CA ARG A 67 11.04 -7.90 -23.10
C ARG A 67 9.57 -7.72 -22.75
N ASP A 68 8.70 -8.15 -23.65
CA ASP A 68 7.25 -8.09 -23.42
C ASP A 68 6.80 -9.01 -22.27
N GLU A 69 7.50 -10.13 -22.04
CA GLU A 69 7.30 -10.98 -20.85
C GLU A 69 7.49 -10.20 -19.53
N ASP A 70 8.49 -9.32 -19.47
CA ASP A 70 8.79 -8.53 -18.27
C ASP A 70 7.76 -7.43 -18.04
N LYS A 71 7.24 -6.86 -19.13
CA LYS A 71 6.11 -5.91 -19.08
C LYS A 71 4.84 -6.60 -18.59
N ALA A 72 4.56 -7.80 -19.09
CA ALA A 72 3.40 -8.59 -18.66
C ALA A 72 3.47 -8.90 -17.14
N LYS A 73 4.64 -9.33 -16.65
CA LYS A 73 4.85 -9.54 -15.21
C LYS A 73 4.67 -8.28 -14.38
N ALA A 74 5.21 -7.15 -14.83
CA ALA A 74 5.02 -5.88 -14.14
C ALA A 74 3.52 -5.53 -14.02
N TYR A 75 2.78 -5.69 -15.10
CA TYR A 75 1.34 -5.43 -15.14
C TYR A 75 0.54 -6.39 -14.23
N GLU A 76 0.85 -7.69 -14.25
CA GLU A 76 0.21 -8.65 -13.35
C GLU A 76 0.43 -8.30 -11.88
N LEU A 77 1.68 -7.97 -11.50
CA LEU A 77 2.00 -7.55 -10.14
C LEU A 77 1.27 -6.27 -9.74
N GLU A 78 1.09 -5.34 -10.67
CA GLU A 78 0.30 -4.12 -10.47
C GLU A 78 -1.19 -4.44 -10.21
N GLN A 79 -1.81 -5.30 -11.02
CA GLN A 79 -3.22 -5.70 -10.82
C GLN A 79 -3.44 -6.40 -9.47
N VAL A 80 -2.53 -7.30 -9.12
CA VAL A 80 -2.54 -8.00 -7.83
C VAL A 80 -2.35 -7.02 -6.67
N MET A 81 -1.49 -6.02 -6.86
CA MET A 81 -1.29 -4.94 -5.91
C MET A 81 -2.57 -4.12 -5.70
N LEU A 82 -3.24 -3.74 -6.78
CA LEU A 82 -4.47 -2.95 -6.75
C LEU A 82 -5.60 -3.69 -6.02
N ALA A 83 -5.76 -4.99 -6.25
CA ALA A 83 -6.74 -5.79 -5.54
C ALA A 83 -6.51 -5.72 -4.02
N GLY A 84 -5.27 -5.92 -3.55
CA GLY A 84 -4.92 -5.94 -2.12
C GLY A 84 -4.99 -4.60 -1.38
N THR A 85 -5.49 -3.54 -2.02
CA THR A 85 -5.62 -2.20 -1.44
C THR A 85 -7.07 -1.80 -1.17
N CYS A 86 -7.98 -2.76 -1.05
CA CYS A 86 -9.42 -2.51 -0.89
C CYS A 86 -9.82 -1.69 0.36
N PHE A 87 -8.92 -1.50 1.33
CA PHE A 87 -9.12 -0.64 2.53
C PHE A 87 -8.78 0.85 2.29
N PHE A 88 -8.20 1.19 1.15
CA PHE A 88 -7.88 2.57 0.77
C PHE A 88 -9.07 3.55 0.67
N PRO A 89 -10.32 3.12 0.42
CA PRO A 89 -11.49 3.99 0.51
C PRO A 89 -11.73 4.61 1.91
N GLN A 90 -11.00 4.22 2.96
CA GLN A 90 -11.07 4.89 4.28
C GLN A 90 -10.33 6.24 4.34
N VAL A 91 -10.03 6.86 3.20
CA VAL A 91 -9.35 8.16 3.15
C VAL A 91 -10.11 9.24 3.91
N ASP A 92 -11.43 9.23 3.87
CA ASP A 92 -12.26 10.23 4.56
C ASP A 92 -12.10 10.14 6.08
N LYS A 93 -11.90 8.93 6.63
CA LYS A 93 -11.61 8.76 8.05
C LYS A 93 -10.24 9.32 8.39
N VAL A 94 -9.23 9.04 7.57
CA VAL A 94 -7.86 9.56 7.77
C VAL A 94 -7.83 11.09 7.71
N GLU A 95 -8.56 11.70 6.76
CA GLU A 95 -8.67 13.16 6.66
C GLU A 95 -9.46 13.75 7.85
N LYS A 96 -10.51 13.07 8.33
CA LYS A 96 -11.20 13.48 9.55
C LYS A 96 -10.31 13.38 10.78
N PHE A 97 -9.55 12.30 10.91
CA PHE A 97 -8.62 12.06 12.02
C PHE A 97 -7.56 13.15 12.15
N LYS A 98 -7.06 13.69 11.02
CA LYS A 98 -6.13 14.82 10.99
C LYS A 98 -6.62 16.03 11.79
N HIS A 99 -7.93 16.25 11.82
CA HIS A 99 -8.55 17.36 12.55
C HIS A 99 -9.01 16.97 13.95
N THR A 100 -9.55 15.75 14.12
CA THR A 100 -10.17 15.37 15.39
C THR A 100 -9.20 14.70 16.37
N GLN A 101 -8.14 14.06 15.87
CA GLN A 101 -7.22 13.20 16.63
C GLN A 101 -7.93 12.15 17.50
N SER A 102 -9.19 11.82 17.16
CA SER A 102 -10.05 10.91 17.90
C SER A 102 -9.82 9.47 17.46
N THR A 103 -9.75 8.54 18.42
CA THR A 103 -9.64 7.11 18.12
C THR A 103 -10.79 6.59 17.26
N LYS A 104 -11.98 7.19 17.35
CA LYS A 104 -13.17 6.81 16.56
C LYS A 104 -13.04 7.16 15.08
N ASP A 105 -12.26 8.19 14.77
CA ASP A 105 -12.02 8.63 13.39
C ASP A 105 -10.76 7.98 12.82
N SER A 106 -10.05 7.15 13.59
CA SER A 106 -8.86 6.46 13.11
C SER A 106 -9.17 5.41 12.03
N LEU A 107 -8.14 5.12 11.22
CA LEU A 107 -8.17 4.04 10.24
C LEU A 107 -8.47 2.71 10.94
N HIS A 108 -9.43 1.94 10.42
CA HIS A 108 -9.70 0.60 10.95
C HIS A 108 -8.46 -0.28 10.86
N ALA A 109 -8.15 -0.99 11.95
CA ALA A 109 -6.93 -1.81 12.01
C ALA A 109 -7.04 -3.12 11.20
N LYS A 110 -8.26 -3.64 10.99
CA LYS A 110 -8.49 -4.96 10.39
C LYS A 110 -9.84 -5.09 9.67
N TYR A 111 -9.87 -5.98 8.69
CA TYR A 111 -11.00 -6.20 7.77
C TYR A 111 -11.27 -7.68 7.56
N ASN A 112 -12.47 -7.99 7.06
CA ASN A 112 -12.81 -9.34 6.66
C ASN A 112 -12.08 -9.65 5.35
N THR A 113 -11.28 -10.71 5.36
CA THR A 113 -10.46 -11.10 4.20
C THR A 113 -11.28 -11.42 2.95
N ALA A 114 -12.52 -11.92 3.08
CA ALA A 114 -13.34 -12.31 1.93
C ALA A 114 -14.24 -11.19 1.39
N THR A 115 -14.60 -10.21 2.21
CA THR A 115 -15.57 -9.15 1.82
C THR A 115 -14.99 -7.74 1.84
N CYS A 116 -13.78 -7.57 2.37
CA CYS A 116 -13.18 -6.25 2.66
C CYS A 116 -14.03 -5.35 3.57
N SER A 117 -14.98 -5.92 4.32
CA SER A 117 -15.82 -5.16 5.25
C SER A 117 -15.13 -5.03 6.61
N THR A 118 -15.53 -4.03 7.40
CA THR A 118 -15.10 -3.93 8.81
C THR A 118 -15.62 -5.13 9.60
N VAL A 119 -14.76 -5.71 10.44
CA VAL A 119 -15.12 -6.89 11.28
C VAL A 119 -15.64 -6.50 12.66
N VAL A 120 -15.41 -5.26 13.06
CA VAL A 120 -15.80 -4.68 14.35
C VAL A 120 -16.13 -3.19 14.17
N GLY A 121 -16.98 -2.66 15.04
CA GLY A 121 -17.33 -1.24 15.09
C GLY A 121 -16.15 -0.33 15.48
N ASP A 122 -16.32 0.98 15.28
CA ASP A 122 -15.30 2.01 15.56
C ASP A 122 -14.88 2.10 17.04
N ASP A 123 -15.74 1.66 17.95
CA ASP A 123 -15.54 1.70 19.41
C ASP A 123 -15.21 0.32 20.02
N GLN A 124 -15.24 -0.73 19.20
CA GLN A 124 -15.11 -2.11 19.66
C GLN A 124 -13.66 -2.63 19.65
N TRP A 125 -12.72 -1.86 19.10
CA TRP A 125 -11.30 -2.24 19.03
C TRP A 125 -10.40 -1.01 19.10
N GLY A 126 -9.17 -1.21 19.56
CA GLY A 126 -8.12 -0.19 19.52
C GLY A 126 -7.63 0.04 18.08
N HIS A 127 -8.42 0.76 17.28
CA HIS A 127 -8.13 1.01 15.86
C HIS A 127 -6.95 1.95 15.63
N LEU A 128 -6.68 2.86 16.57
CA LEU A 128 -5.60 3.83 16.43
C LEU A 128 -4.22 3.14 16.48
N GLN A 129 -3.75 2.73 15.30
CA GLN A 129 -2.42 2.20 15.05
C GLN A 129 -1.63 3.22 14.23
N VAL A 130 -0.78 3.99 14.93
CA VAL A 130 -0.03 5.11 14.34
C VAL A 130 0.94 4.64 13.26
N ASP A 131 1.55 3.48 13.47
CA ASP A 131 2.42 2.81 12.49
C ASP A 131 1.65 2.44 11.22
N ALA A 132 0.49 1.79 11.35
CA ALA A 132 -0.34 1.40 10.20
C ALA A 132 -0.79 2.62 9.38
N THR A 133 -1.22 3.69 10.05
CA THR A 133 -1.62 4.95 9.41
C THR A 133 -0.44 5.62 8.70
N SER A 134 0.74 5.62 9.32
CA SER A 134 1.96 6.19 8.73
C SER A 134 2.40 5.44 7.48
N LEU A 135 2.36 4.10 7.52
CA LEU A 135 2.66 3.24 6.38
C LEU A 135 1.65 3.42 5.25
N PHE A 136 0.37 3.56 5.57
CA PHE A 136 -0.70 3.82 4.60
C PHE A 136 -0.43 5.11 3.82
N LEU A 137 -0.16 6.21 4.53
CA LEU A 137 0.12 7.51 3.93
C LEU A 137 1.41 7.49 3.10
N LEU A 138 2.46 6.83 3.61
CA LEU A 138 3.73 6.67 2.88
C LEU A 138 3.50 5.93 1.57
N PHE A 139 2.79 4.81 1.63
CA PHE A 139 2.55 3.98 0.45
C PHE A 139 1.66 4.73 -0.56
N LEU A 140 0.60 5.41 -0.12
CA LEU A 140 -0.24 6.25 -0.97
C LEU A 140 0.59 7.34 -1.68
N ALA A 141 1.51 8.00 -0.97
CA ALA A 141 2.39 9.01 -1.55
C ALA A 141 3.35 8.41 -2.59
N GLN A 142 3.93 7.24 -2.31
CA GLN A 142 4.85 6.54 -3.22
C GLN A 142 4.14 6.08 -4.51
N MET A 143 2.95 5.50 -4.37
CA MET A 143 2.09 5.10 -5.49
C MET A 143 1.80 6.28 -6.41
N THR A 144 1.37 7.39 -5.82
CA THR A 144 1.08 8.64 -6.57
C THR A 144 2.32 9.17 -7.28
N ALA A 145 3.47 9.19 -6.61
CA ALA A 145 4.72 9.68 -7.19
C ALA A 145 5.27 8.78 -8.33
N SER A 146 4.94 7.49 -8.31
CA SER A 146 5.38 6.52 -9.33
C SER A 146 4.56 6.52 -10.62
N GLY A 147 3.51 7.36 -10.69
CA GLY A 147 2.71 7.56 -11.89
C GLY A 147 1.80 6.39 -12.25
N GLU A 148 1.50 5.48 -11.32
CA GLU A 148 0.52 4.42 -11.56
C GLU A 148 -0.87 5.03 -11.78
N PRO A 149 -1.49 4.87 -12.97
CA PRO A 149 -2.86 5.31 -13.19
C PRO A 149 -3.81 4.30 -12.55
N GLY A 150 -4.10 4.48 -11.26
CA GLY A 150 -5.04 3.65 -10.50
C GLY A 150 -6.30 4.42 -10.04
N PRO A 151 -7.32 3.74 -9.51
CA PRO A 151 -8.58 4.31 -8.99
C PRO A 151 -8.42 5.31 -7.81
N PHE A 152 -7.20 5.70 -7.49
CA PHE A 152 -6.79 6.53 -6.36
C PHE A 152 -6.68 8.02 -6.69
N GLU A 153 -6.86 8.44 -7.93
CA GLU A 153 -6.92 9.87 -8.27
C GLU A 153 -7.88 10.69 -7.36
N PRO A 154 -9.11 10.20 -7.03
CA PRO A 154 -9.96 10.86 -6.04
C PRO A 154 -9.44 10.74 -4.59
N VAL A 155 -8.78 9.63 -4.23
CA VAL A 155 -8.18 9.39 -2.90
C VAL A 155 -7.04 10.37 -2.61
N VAL A 156 -6.23 10.68 -3.63
CA VAL A 156 -5.13 11.66 -3.57
C VAL A 156 -5.64 13.09 -3.45
N LYS A 157 -6.76 13.42 -4.11
CA LYS A 157 -7.40 14.75 -4.00
C LYS A 157 -8.01 14.99 -2.60
N GLY A 158 -8.46 13.93 -1.92
CA GLY A 158 -9.03 14.00 -0.57
C GLY A 158 -7.97 14.19 0.55
N VAL A 159 -6.79 13.58 0.41
CA VAL A 159 -5.70 13.73 1.39
C VAL A 159 -4.84 14.94 1.03
N THR A 160 -5.25 16.11 1.52
CA THR A 160 -4.43 17.32 1.36
C THR A 160 -3.27 17.27 2.36
N ILE A 161 -2.11 16.78 1.91
CA ILE A 161 -0.85 16.97 2.65
C ILE A 161 -0.45 18.44 2.49
N GLN A 162 -0.65 19.24 3.53
CA GLN A 162 -0.13 20.61 3.54
C GLN A 162 1.39 20.54 3.42
N LYS A 163 1.93 21.04 2.31
CA LYS A 163 3.36 21.21 2.11
C LYS A 163 3.86 22.14 3.21
N GLY A 164 4.58 21.59 4.19
CA GLY A 164 5.17 22.37 5.28
C GLY A 164 5.98 23.52 4.70
N ARG A 165 5.72 24.75 5.17
CA ARG A 165 6.54 25.92 4.83
C ARG A 165 7.94 25.72 5.40
N GLY A 166 8.80 25.06 4.64
CA GLY A 166 10.25 25.07 4.83
C GLY A 166 10.78 26.44 4.42
N GLY A 167 10.67 27.40 5.32
CA GLY A 167 11.18 28.76 5.18
C GLY A 167 11.54 29.28 6.56
N ALA A 168 12.50 28.63 7.22
CA ALA A 168 13.17 29.25 8.35
C ALA A 168 14.09 30.34 7.78
N GLY A 169 13.55 31.55 7.71
CA GLY A 169 14.30 32.77 7.46
C GLY A 169 15.36 32.93 8.54
N ILE A 170 16.59 33.14 8.07
CA ILE A 170 17.72 33.54 8.89
C ILE A 170 17.55 35.04 9.09
N ASP A 171 16.74 35.46 10.07
CA ASP A 171 16.64 36.87 10.44
C ASP A 171 17.36 37.15 11.76
N GLN A 172 18.22 38.14 11.63
CA GLN A 172 19.25 38.60 12.54
C GLN A 172 18.64 39.16 13.82
N TYR A 173 19.10 38.68 14.98
CA TYR A 173 18.97 39.43 16.23
C TYR A 173 20.08 40.48 16.28
N SER A 174 19.73 41.72 15.94
CA SER A 174 20.47 42.92 16.32
C SER A 174 19.67 43.65 17.39
N LYS A 175 20.09 43.52 18.65
CA LYS A 175 20.04 44.55 19.68
C LYS A 175 21.17 44.29 20.68
#